data_AF-G3UG80-F1
#
_entry.id   AF-G3UG80-F1
#
_cell.length_a   1.000
_cell.length_b   1.000
_cell.length_c   1.000
_cell.angle_alpha   90.00
_cell.angle_beta   90.00
_cell.angle_gamma   90.00
#
_symmetry.space_group_name_H-M   'P 1'
#
loop_
_entity.id
_entity.type
_entity.pdbx_description
1 polymer ?
#
loop_
_entity_poly.entity_id
_entity_poly.type
_entity_poly.pdbx_seq_one_letter_code
_entity_poly.pdbx_strand_id
1 'polypeptide(L)'
;KKFTSLEFMLSVLLLVVFIITIPIFVLSARHSLESEGNIELSCSLPNPGTSASPISAECPVVNEQERINCIPDQPPTKATCDQRGCCWNPQGTISVPWCYYSKSHGYQTEDLFSPHTLGFTVQLRRLPSPSLFGSDVDNVLLTAEYQTSNRFHFKLTDQDKDRYEVPHEHVQPFEGNAPSSLSYKVEVSKQPFSIKVTRQSNNRVLFDSSIGPLLFADQFLQLSILLPSANVYGLGEHVHQQYRHDMNWKTWPIFARDAFPNEDVKNLYGTQTFFLCLEDASGLSFGVFLMNSNAMDVVVQPAPAVTYRVIGGILDFYVFLGNTPEQVVQEYLELIGRPVLPTYWALGFHLSRYDYESLDNMKEVVERNRAAGLPYDVQHADIDYMDQRKDFTYDSVNYKGFPEFVKELHNNGQKLVIIVDPAISNNSSTSSPYGPYDRGSDLKIWVNASDGVTPVVGEVWPGKTVFPDYTNPKCADWWANEFQLFHNQVEFDGIWIDMNEVSNFVDGSVSGCSTSHLNYPPFTP
;
A
#
# COMPACT_ATOMS: atom_id res chain seq x y z
N LYS A 1 -35.11 39.22 -1.67
CA LYS A 1 -34.84 39.33 -3.12
C LYS A 1 -36.17 39.11 -3.86
N LYS A 2 -36.52 39.93 -4.86
CA LYS A 2 -37.69 39.64 -5.70
C LYS A 2 -37.26 38.55 -6.69
N PHE A 3 -37.76 37.34 -6.49
CA PHE A 3 -37.51 36.23 -7.40
C PHE A 3 -38.10 36.57 -8.77
N THR A 4 -37.35 36.25 -9.82
CA THR A 4 -37.82 36.37 -11.20
C THR A 4 -38.96 35.38 -11.44
N SER A 5 -39.85 35.66 -12.38
CA SER A 5 -40.95 34.73 -12.73
C SER A 5 -40.43 33.34 -13.13
N LEU A 6 -39.21 33.27 -13.68
CA LEU A 6 -38.57 32.01 -14.03
C LEU A 6 -38.15 31.19 -12.80
N GLU A 7 -37.56 31.83 -11.79
CA GLU A 7 -37.19 31.16 -10.53
C GLU A 7 -38.42 30.67 -9.77
N PHE A 8 -39.52 31.42 -9.82
CA PHE A 8 -40.78 30.99 -9.22
C PHE A 8 -41.37 29.77 -9.95
N MET A 9 -41.38 29.78 -11.29
CA MET A 9 -41.84 28.66 -12.11
C MET A 9 -41.01 27.40 -11.87
N LEU A 10 -39.67 27.52 -11.81
CA LEU A 10 -38.78 26.39 -11.54
C LEU A 10 -38.97 25.83 -10.13
N SER A 11 -39.19 26.69 -9.14
CA SER A 11 -39.46 26.26 -7.75
C SER A 11 -40.78 25.50 -7.64
N VAL A 12 -41.83 25.96 -8.33
CA VAL A 12 -43.12 25.27 -8.37
C VAL A 12 -43.01 23.93 -9.10
N LEU A 13 -42.28 23.86 -10.22
CA LEU A 13 -42.04 22.61 -10.95
C LEU A 13 -41.28 21.58 -10.10
N LEU A 14 -40.25 22.02 -9.38
CA LEU A 14 -39.48 21.15 -8.47
C LEU A 14 -40.39 20.60 -7.36
N LEU A 15 -41.27 21.43 -6.81
CA LEU A 15 -42.20 21.04 -5.74
C LEU A 15 -43.24 20.02 -6.25
N VAL A 16 -43.74 20.21 -7.47
CA VAL A 16 -44.67 19.26 -8.13
C VAL A 16 -43.98 17.92 -8.39
N VAL A 17 -42.72 17.93 -8.84
CA VAL A 17 -41.95 16.69 -9.04
C VAL A 17 -41.80 15.95 -7.71
N PHE A 18 -41.43 16.63 -6.62
CA PHE A 18 -41.30 16.01 -5.29
C PHE A 18 -42.62 15.44 -4.76
N ILE A 19 -43.74 16.14 -4.97
CA ILE A 19 -45.07 15.68 -4.52
C ILE A 19 -45.53 14.45 -5.31
N ILE A 20 -45.11 14.29 -6.57
CA ILE A 20 -45.52 13.15 -7.41
C ILE A 20 -44.57 11.95 -7.25
N THR A 21 -43.26 12.17 -7.17
CA THR A 21 -42.28 11.08 -7.16
C THR A 21 -42.22 10.35 -5.82
N ILE A 22 -42.34 11.06 -4.69
CA ILE A 22 -42.28 10.44 -3.36
C ILE A 22 -43.42 9.42 -3.14
N PRO A 23 -44.70 9.73 -3.42
CA PRO A 23 -45.78 8.75 -3.28
C PRO A 23 -45.63 7.54 -4.20
N ILE A 24 -45.14 7.73 -5.43
CA ILE A 24 -44.90 6.64 -6.38
C ILE A 24 -43.80 5.70 -5.85
N PHE A 25 -42.72 6.26 -5.29
CA PHE A 25 -41.65 5.46 -4.68
C PHE A 25 -42.15 4.67 -3.47
N VAL A 26 -42.98 5.28 -2.62
CA VAL A 26 -43.58 4.62 -1.44
C VAL A 26 -44.58 3.53 -1.85
N LEU A 27 -45.36 3.75 -2.91
CA LEU A 27 -46.29 2.74 -3.46
C LEU A 27 -45.55 1.57 -4.11
N SER A 28 -44.45 1.83 -4.82
CA SER A 28 -43.64 0.79 -5.45
C SER A 28 -42.89 -0.06 -4.40
N ALA A 29 -42.41 0.57 -3.32
CA ALA A 29 -41.74 -0.14 -2.22
C ALA A 29 -42.71 -1.04 -1.42
N ARG A 30 -43.98 -0.66 -1.27
CA ARG A 30 -45.00 -1.53 -0.64
C ARG A 30 -45.33 -2.74 -1.49
N HIS A 31 -45.38 -2.59 -2.82
CA HIS A 31 -45.73 -3.70 -3.71
C HIS A 31 -44.64 -4.79 -3.79
N SER A 32 -43.39 -4.46 -3.47
CA SER A 32 -42.30 -5.43 -3.36
C SER A 32 -42.30 -6.22 -2.04
N LEU A 33 -42.98 -5.75 -0.99
CA LEU A 33 -43.03 -6.43 0.32
C LEU A 33 -44.19 -7.41 0.47
N GLU A 34 -45.17 -7.40 -0.45
CA GLU A 34 -46.35 -8.30 -0.41
C GLU A 34 -46.22 -9.53 -1.35
N SER A 35 -45.09 -9.70 -2.04
CA SER A 35 -44.91 -10.73 -3.09
C SER A 35 -44.15 -12.01 -2.65
N GLU A 36 -43.71 -12.14 -1.40
CA GLU A 36 -43.04 -13.36 -0.92
C GLU A 36 -43.91 -14.08 0.12
N GLY A 37 -44.96 -14.73 -0.37
CA GLY A 37 -45.81 -15.64 0.39
C GLY A 37 -45.95 -16.99 -0.30
N ASN A 38 -45.47 -18.03 0.38
CA ASN A 38 -45.80 -19.46 0.25
C ASN A 38 -45.47 -20.20 -1.07
N ILE A 39 -44.37 -20.95 -1.06
CA ILE A 39 -44.26 -22.22 -1.79
C ILE A 39 -43.69 -23.29 -0.85
N GLU A 40 -44.55 -24.15 -0.31
CA GLU A 40 -44.17 -25.45 0.24
C GLU A 40 -43.79 -26.38 -0.93
N LEU A 41 -42.56 -26.88 -0.95
CA LEU A 41 -42.18 -28.01 -1.81
C LEU A 41 -41.59 -29.12 -0.94
N SER A 42 -42.37 -30.19 -0.78
CA SER A 42 -41.97 -31.44 -0.16
C SER A 42 -41.13 -32.27 -1.14
N CYS A 43 -39.85 -32.51 -0.83
CA CYS A 43 -39.07 -33.60 -1.41
C CYS A 43 -38.28 -34.32 -0.32
N SER A 44 -38.41 -35.64 -0.29
CA SER A 44 -37.86 -36.56 0.71
C SER A 44 -36.67 -37.36 0.19
N LEU A 45 -35.66 -37.52 1.07
CA LEU A 45 -34.58 -38.55 1.17
C LEU A 45 -33.27 -38.32 0.39
N PRO A 46 -32.10 -38.87 0.84
CA PRO A 46 -31.77 -39.59 2.08
C PRO A 46 -30.54 -39.04 2.88
N ASN A 47 -30.42 -39.43 4.15
CA ASN A 47 -29.24 -39.21 5.01
C ASN A 47 -27.96 -39.84 4.42
N PRO A 48 -26.80 -39.18 4.61
CA PRO A 48 -25.73 -39.84 5.35
C PRO A 48 -24.96 -38.91 6.31
N GLY A 49 -24.79 -39.39 7.56
CA GLY A 49 -23.50 -39.36 8.25
C GLY A 49 -22.98 -38.03 8.82
N THR A 50 -23.07 -37.93 10.15
CA THR A 50 -22.21 -37.10 11.05
C THR A 50 -22.27 -35.59 10.87
N SER A 51 -23.28 -35.00 11.50
CA SER A 51 -23.24 -33.64 12.03
C SER A 51 -22.11 -33.51 13.06
N ALA A 52 -21.02 -32.83 12.69
CA ALA A 52 -20.16 -32.21 13.68
C ALA A 52 -20.99 -31.10 14.36
N SER A 53 -21.15 -31.18 15.68
CA SER A 53 -21.75 -30.12 16.48
C SER A 53 -21.09 -28.77 16.15
N PRO A 54 -21.83 -27.65 16.10
CA PRO A 54 -21.20 -26.34 16.00
C PRO A 54 -20.28 -26.20 17.21
N ILE A 55 -18.98 -26.04 16.97
CA ILE A 55 -18.03 -25.70 18.02
C ILE A 55 -18.52 -24.36 18.56
N SER A 56 -19.14 -24.37 19.74
CA SER A 56 -19.53 -23.17 20.46
C SER A 56 -18.26 -22.36 20.70
N ALA A 57 -18.05 -21.30 19.91
CA ALA A 57 -16.91 -20.41 20.06
C ALA A 57 -16.86 -19.90 21.51
N GLU A 58 -15.76 -20.19 22.21
CA GLU A 58 -15.56 -19.67 23.57
C GLU A 58 -15.27 -18.17 23.46
N CYS A 59 -16.32 -17.36 23.62
CA CYS A 59 -16.23 -15.94 23.43
C CYS A 59 -15.55 -15.25 24.61
N PRO A 60 -14.42 -14.56 24.40
CA PRO A 60 -13.76 -13.86 25.47
C PRO A 60 -14.58 -12.64 25.89
N VAL A 61 -14.56 -12.34 27.18
CA VAL A 61 -15.03 -11.06 27.71
C VAL A 61 -13.93 -10.04 27.43
N VAL A 62 -14.03 -9.34 26.31
CA VAL A 62 -13.08 -8.30 25.88
C VAL A 62 -13.72 -6.92 25.95
N ASN A 63 -12.90 -5.90 26.25
CA ASN A 63 -13.31 -4.51 26.08
C ASN A 63 -13.71 -4.28 24.61
N GLU A 64 -14.74 -3.47 24.38
CA GLU A 64 -15.21 -3.15 23.02
C GLU A 64 -14.11 -2.58 22.14
N GLN A 65 -13.21 -1.79 22.74
CA GLN A 65 -12.07 -1.18 22.04
C GLN A 65 -10.99 -2.19 21.65
N GLU A 66 -10.96 -3.37 22.26
CA GLU A 66 -10.00 -4.46 22.01
C GLU A 66 -10.54 -5.51 21.02
N ARG A 67 -11.79 -5.37 20.56
CA ARG A 67 -12.37 -6.29 19.58
C ARG A 67 -11.62 -6.17 18.25
N ILE A 68 -11.06 -7.28 17.77
CA ILE A 68 -10.49 -7.38 16.43
C ILE A 68 -11.56 -7.92 15.47
N ASN A 69 -11.83 -7.18 14.39
CA ASN A 69 -12.94 -7.46 13.46
C ASN A 69 -12.75 -8.78 12.72
N CYS A 70 -13.73 -9.70 12.82
CA CYS A 70 -13.72 -10.98 12.12
C CYS A 70 -14.47 -10.95 10.77
N ILE A 71 -15.18 -9.86 10.46
CA ILE A 71 -15.83 -9.64 9.16
C ILE A 71 -15.27 -8.34 8.54
N PRO A 72 -14.01 -8.38 8.05
CA PRO A 72 -13.35 -7.23 7.43
C PRO A 72 -13.86 -6.86 6.04
N ASP A 73 -14.57 -7.77 5.38
CA ASP A 73 -14.76 -7.85 3.94
C ASP A 73 -16.19 -7.55 3.47
N GLN A 74 -17.14 -7.44 4.40
CA GLN A 74 -18.55 -7.22 4.10
C GLN A 74 -19.32 -6.70 5.32
N PRO A 75 -20.57 -6.23 5.15
CA PRO A 75 -21.42 -5.88 6.29
C PRO A 75 -21.58 -7.06 7.27
N PRO A 76 -21.41 -6.84 8.59
CA PRO A 76 -21.41 -7.92 9.57
C PRO A 76 -22.81 -8.53 9.72
N THR A 77 -22.90 -9.86 9.60
CA THR A 77 -24.12 -10.62 9.90
C THR A 77 -23.85 -11.72 10.92
N LYS A 78 -24.87 -12.08 11.71
CA LYS A 78 -24.73 -13.19 12.68
C LYS A 78 -24.41 -14.51 11.97
N ALA A 79 -25.02 -14.77 10.81
CA ALA A 79 -24.78 -15.98 10.04
C ALA A 79 -23.32 -16.12 9.60
N THR A 80 -22.72 -15.06 9.05
CA THR A 80 -21.29 -15.05 8.71
C THR A 80 -20.41 -15.21 9.94
N CYS A 81 -20.79 -14.56 11.06
CA CYS A 81 -20.03 -14.64 12.30
C CYS A 81 -20.00 -16.07 12.87
N ASP A 82 -21.16 -16.72 12.90
CA ASP A 82 -21.30 -18.11 13.34
C ASP A 82 -20.53 -19.07 12.40
N GLN A 83 -20.62 -18.85 11.07
CA GLN A 83 -19.89 -19.63 10.06
C GLN A 83 -18.36 -19.54 10.23
N ARG A 84 -17.87 -18.35 10.57
CA ARG A 84 -16.44 -18.10 10.86
C ARG A 84 -16.04 -18.55 12.27
N GLY A 85 -16.96 -19.03 13.11
CA GLY A 85 -16.65 -19.44 14.48
C GLY A 85 -16.23 -18.27 15.39
N CYS A 86 -16.71 -17.07 15.08
CA CYS A 86 -16.41 -15.83 15.78
C CYS A 86 -17.51 -15.45 16.77
N CYS A 87 -17.30 -14.34 17.49
CA CYS A 87 -18.18 -13.86 18.55
C CYS A 87 -19.06 -12.73 18.08
N TRP A 88 -20.38 -12.89 18.25
CA TRP A 88 -21.39 -11.93 17.84
C TRP A 88 -21.92 -11.12 19.03
N ASN A 89 -21.63 -9.81 19.05
CA ASN A 89 -22.20 -8.87 20.00
C ASN A 89 -22.45 -7.50 19.34
N PRO A 90 -23.68 -7.23 18.87
CA PRO A 90 -24.02 -6.00 18.14
C PRO A 90 -24.31 -4.79 19.06
N GLN A 91 -24.17 -4.91 20.39
CA GLN A 91 -24.53 -3.86 21.36
C GLN A 91 -23.47 -2.76 21.56
N GLY A 92 -22.58 -2.55 20.58
CA GLY A 92 -21.47 -1.59 20.67
C GLY A 92 -21.79 -0.19 20.13
N THR A 93 -20.91 0.76 20.44
CA THR A 93 -20.94 2.09 19.80
C THR A 93 -20.62 2.02 18.31
N ILE A 94 -20.88 3.10 17.57
CA ILE A 94 -20.57 3.21 16.13
C ILE A 94 -19.11 2.78 15.86
N SER A 95 -18.89 2.01 14.79
CA SER A 95 -17.60 1.45 14.33
C SER A 95 -16.99 0.33 15.18
N VAL A 96 -17.54 -0.01 16.34
CA VAL A 96 -17.10 -1.19 17.10
C VAL A 96 -17.52 -2.47 16.36
N PRO A 97 -16.62 -3.44 16.14
CA PRO A 97 -16.95 -4.70 15.48
C PRO A 97 -18.06 -5.46 16.21
N TRP A 98 -19.15 -5.74 15.50
CA TRP A 98 -20.23 -6.61 15.98
C TRP A 98 -19.82 -8.08 15.96
N CYS A 99 -18.99 -8.48 15.00
CA CYS A 99 -18.38 -9.80 14.94
C CYS A 99 -16.87 -9.67 15.19
N TYR A 100 -16.37 -10.35 16.21
CA TYR A 100 -14.95 -10.29 16.60
C TYR A 100 -14.38 -11.68 16.87
N TYR A 101 -13.05 -11.81 16.79
CA TYR A 101 -12.41 -13.12 16.94
C TYR A 101 -12.63 -13.74 18.33
N SER A 102 -12.83 -15.06 18.32
CA SER A 102 -12.86 -15.91 19.50
C SER A 102 -11.45 -16.41 19.83
N LYS A 103 -11.28 -17.03 21.02
CA LYS A 103 -10.01 -17.66 21.42
C LYS A 103 -9.63 -18.90 20.61
N SER A 104 -10.54 -19.42 19.76
CA SER A 104 -10.29 -20.61 18.96
C SER A 104 -9.55 -20.32 17.65
N HIS A 105 -9.36 -19.05 17.28
CA HIS A 105 -8.59 -18.65 16.11
C HIS A 105 -7.13 -18.44 16.47
N GLY A 106 -6.25 -18.71 15.51
CA GLY A 106 -4.83 -18.47 15.65
C GLY A 106 -4.01 -19.74 15.52
N TYR A 107 -2.81 -19.69 16.08
CA TYR A 107 -1.85 -20.78 16.06
C TYR A 107 -1.50 -21.15 17.50
N GLN A 108 -0.89 -22.30 17.66
CA GLN A 108 -0.25 -22.72 18.90
C GLN A 108 1.21 -23.07 18.62
N THR A 109 2.10 -22.85 19.59
CA THR A 109 3.49 -23.29 19.46
C THR A 109 3.56 -24.80 19.65
N GLU A 110 4.32 -25.49 18.80
CA GLU A 110 4.78 -26.85 19.11
C GLU A 110 6.00 -26.81 20.04
N ASP A 111 6.34 -27.93 20.69
CA ASP A 111 7.43 -27.99 21.69
C ASP A 111 8.84 -27.81 21.08
N LEU A 112 8.95 -27.71 19.76
CA LEU A 112 10.17 -27.42 19.02
C LEU A 112 10.53 -25.93 19.11
N PHE A 113 11.05 -25.54 20.27
CA PHE A 113 11.77 -24.28 20.46
C PHE A 113 13.25 -24.50 20.18
N SER A 114 13.78 -23.95 19.09
CA SER A 114 15.18 -24.11 18.70
C SER A 114 15.91 -22.78 18.88
N PRO A 115 16.56 -22.55 20.05
CA PRO A 115 17.42 -21.40 20.21
C PRO A 115 18.68 -21.58 19.37
N HIS A 116 19.19 -20.50 18.82
CA HIS A 116 20.45 -20.46 18.09
C HIS A 116 21.16 -19.14 18.37
N THR A 117 22.40 -19.00 17.92
CA THR A 117 23.29 -17.89 18.31
C THR A 117 22.74 -16.50 17.97
N LEU A 118 21.76 -16.40 17.07
CA LEU A 118 21.20 -15.13 16.60
C LEU A 118 19.77 -14.86 17.08
N GLY A 119 19.13 -15.82 17.77
CA GLY A 119 17.76 -15.70 18.22
C GLY A 119 17.11 -17.07 18.42
N PHE A 120 15.92 -17.29 17.90
CA PHE A 120 15.23 -18.57 18.04
C PHE A 120 14.27 -18.84 16.90
N THR A 121 13.94 -20.11 16.69
CA THR A 121 12.83 -20.53 15.83
C THR A 121 11.77 -21.29 16.61
N VAL A 122 10.51 -21.13 16.21
CA VAL A 122 9.35 -21.82 16.81
C VAL A 122 8.44 -22.31 15.70
N GLN A 123 8.08 -23.59 15.74
CA GLN A 123 7.05 -24.13 14.87
C GLN A 123 5.67 -23.79 15.43
N LEU A 124 4.81 -23.26 14.58
CA LEU A 124 3.46 -22.85 14.91
C LEU A 124 2.48 -23.73 14.11
N ARG A 125 1.52 -24.31 14.82
CA ARG A 125 0.46 -25.11 14.21
C ARG A 125 -0.87 -24.42 14.33
N ARG A 126 -1.61 -24.34 13.22
CA ARG A 126 -2.93 -23.71 13.17
C ARG A 126 -3.90 -24.42 14.11
N LEU A 127 -4.65 -23.63 14.89
CA LEU A 127 -5.76 -24.16 15.69
C LEU A 127 -6.91 -24.58 14.76
N PRO A 128 -7.74 -25.58 15.15
CA PRO A 128 -8.86 -26.02 14.34
C PRO A 128 -9.99 -24.98 14.36
N SER A 129 -9.88 -23.95 13.52
CA SER A 129 -10.91 -22.94 13.27
C SER A 129 -11.38 -22.96 11.80
N PRO A 130 -12.62 -22.50 11.51
CA PRO A 130 -13.06 -22.31 10.13
C PRO A 130 -12.10 -21.43 9.33
N SER A 131 -11.99 -21.70 8.03
CA SER A 131 -11.24 -20.83 7.12
C SER A 131 -12.03 -19.54 6.86
N LEU A 132 -11.34 -18.40 6.77
CA LEU A 132 -11.96 -17.14 6.41
C LEU A 132 -11.93 -16.93 4.88
N PHE A 133 -10.75 -17.06 4.27
CA PHE A 133 -10.49 -16.72 2.87
C PHE A 133 -9.87 -17.86 2.05
N GLY A 134 -9.90 -19.10 2.57
CA GLY A 134 -9.38 -20.28 1.91
C GLY A 134 -7.86 -20.46 2.06
N SER A 135 -7.36 -21.65 1.70
CA SER A 135 -5.92 -21.98 1.63
C SER A 135 -5.11 -21.55 2.86
N ASP A 136 -5.60 -21.87 4.07
CA ASP A 136 -4.86 -21.67 5.31
C ASP A 136 -3.57 -22.49 5.34
N VAL A 137 -2.50 -21.93 5.91
CA VAL A 137 -1.21 -22.61 6.11
C VAL A 137 -1.22 -23.27 7.47
N ASP A 138 -1.19 -24.60 7.52
CA ASP A 138 -1.30 -25.34 8.77
C ASP A 138 -0.04 -25.24 9.64
N ASN A 139 1.14 -25.21 9.02
CA ASN A 139 2.44 -25.16 9.69
C ASN A 139 3.19 -23.88 9.31
N VAL A 140 3.33 -22.96 10.27
CA VAL A 140 4.05 -21.70 10.11
C VAL A 140 5.34 -21.76 10.94
N LEU A 141 6.43 -21.26 10.39
CA LEU A 141 7.71 -21.12 11.09
C LEU A 141 7.90 -19.67 11.53
N LEU A 142 7.99 -19.44 12.85
CA LEU A 142 8.51 -18.20 13.39
C LEU A 142 10.03 -18.27 13.40
N THR A 143 10.69 -17.31 12.76
CA THR A 143 12.13 -17.07 12.88
C THR A 143 12.35 -15.70 13.50
N ALA A 144 13.03 -15.65 14.64
CA ALA A 144 13.31 -14.43 15.38
C ALA A 144 14.82 -14.20 15.48
N GLU A 145 15.22 -12.96 15.23
CA GLU A 145 16.60 -12.51 15.19
C GLU A 145 16.82 -11.27 16.07
N TYR A 146 17.79 -11.38 16.97
CA TYR A 146 18.31 -10.26 17.74
C TYR A 146 19.37 -9.55 16.91
N GLN A 147 18.96 -8.68 15.99
CA GLN A 147 19.89 -8.08 15.03
C GLN A 147 20.82 -7.04 15.66
N THR A 148 20.27 -6.14 16.48
CA THR A 148 21.05 -5.13 17.22
C THR A 148 20.48 -4.94 18.62
N SER A 149 21.16 -4.14 19.45
CA SER A 149 20.64 -3.73 20.76
C SER A 149 19.30 -3.00 20.71
N ASN A 150 18.95 -2.42 19.56
CA ASN A 150 17.76 -1.57 19.39
C ASN A 150 16.83 -2.08 18.29
N ARG A 151 17.22 -3.11 17.51
CA ARG A 151 16.43 -3.67 16.42
C ARG A 151 16.20 -5.15 16.64
N PHE A 152 14.92 -5.50 16.76
CA PHE A 152 14.44 -6.87 16.77
C PHE A 152 13.79 -7.17 15.41
N HIS A 153 14.09 -8.33 14.85
CA HIS A 153 13.46 -8.82 13.63
C HIS A 153 12.77 -10.15 13.92
N PHE A 154 11.58 -10.34 13.37
CA PHE A 154 10.99 -11.66 13.29
C PHE A 154 10.17 -11.80 12.02
N LYS A 155 10.19 -13.00 11.43
CA LYS A 155 9.33 -13.34 10.31
C LYS A 155 8.55 -14.63 10.55
N LEU A 156 7.35 -14.67 10.00
CA LEU A 156 6.47 -15.83 9.96
C LEU A 156 6.40 -16.30 8.50
N THR A 157 6.89 -17.52 8.25
CA THR A 157 6.94 -18.12 6.91
C THR A 157 6.17 -19.43 6.89
N ASP A 158 5.76 -19.87 5.71
CA ASP A 158 5.25 -21.23 5.51
C ASP A 158 6.42 -22.21 5.68
N GLN A 159 6.23 -23.26 6.48
CA GLN A 159 7.28 -24.25 6.76
C GLN A 159 7.51 -25.22 5.60
N ASP A 160 6.49 -25.43 4.77
CA ASP A 160 6.45 -26.47 3.74
C ASP A 160 6.69 -25.89 2.33
N LYS A 161 6.57 -24.57 2.16
CA LYS A 161 6.68 -23.90 0.85
C LYS A 161 7.32 -22.51 0.94
N ASP A 162 8.24 -22.24 0.02
CA ASP A 162 8.76 -20.89 -0.17
C ASP A 162 7.66 -19.93 -0.66
N ARG A 163 7.61 -18.75 -0.04
CA ARG A 163 6.68 -17.67 -0.38
C ARG A 163 7.45 -16.46 -0.88
N TYR A 164 6.76 -15.56 -1.56
CA TYR A 164 7.35 -14.28 -1.97
C TYR A 164 7.86 -13.51 -0.73
N GLU A 165 9.15 -13.21 -0.72
CA GLU A 165 9.80 -12.26 0.19
C GLU A 165 10.26 -11.06 -0.65
N VAL A 166 10.20 -9.85 -0.08
CA VAL A 166 10.58 -8.63 -0.81
C VAL A 166 12.07 -8.67 -1.14
N PRO A 167 12.49 -8.62 -2.42
CA PRO A 167 13.90 -8.59 -2.80
C PRO A 167 14.46 -7.17 -2.65
N HIS A 168 14.48 -6.66 -1.42
CA HIS A 168 14.90 -5.29 -1.10
C HIS A 168 16.39 -5.10 -1.41
N GLU A 169 16.76 -4.00 -2.06
CA GLU A 169 18.12 -3.79 -2.56
C GLU A 169 19.13 -3.46 -1.44
N HIS A 170 18.69 -2.71 -0.40
CA HIS A 170 19.53 -2.39 0.74
C HIS A 170 19.54 -3.46 1.85
N VAL A 171 18.37 -3.93 2.31
CA VAL A 171 18.26 -4.87 3.45
C VAL A 171 18.90 -6.21 3.08
N GLN A 172 19.86 -6.65 3.89
CA GLN A 172 20.56 -7.91 3.69
C GLN A 172 20.14 -8.95 4.74
N PRO A 173 20.27 -10.26 4.44
CA PRO A 173 20.17 -11.31 5.45
C PRO A 173 21.11 -11.02 6.62
N PHE A 174 20.66 -11.30 7.85
CA PHE A 174 21.44 -11.01 9.03
C PHE A 174 22.60 -12.00 9.19
N GLU A 175 23.81 -11.52 8.92
CA GLU A 175 25.06 -12.24 9.17
C GLU A 175 25.79 -11.56 10.35
N GLY A 176 25.65 -12.12 11.56
CA GLY A 176 26.20 -11.47 12.75
C GLY A 176 26.37 -12.41 13.95
N ASN A 177 26.61 -11.82 15.11
CA ASN A 177 26.50 -12.46 16.42
C ASN A 177 25.40 -11.75 17.21
N ALA A 178 24.69 -12.46 18.10
CA ALA A 178 23.72 -11.80 18.97
C ALA A 178 24.39 -10.67 19.80
N PRO A 179 23.72 -9.52 19.96
CA PRO A 179 24.23 -8.41 20.77
C PRO A 179 24.43 -8.83 22.23
N SER A 180 25.46 -8.28 22.87
CA SER A 180 25.75 -8.56 24.29
C SER A 180 24.74 -7.92 25.25
N SER A 181 24.09 -6.82 24.85
CA SER A 181 23.09 -6.12 25.67
C SER A 181 21.92 -5.63 24.82
N LEU A 182 20.73 -6.21 25.03
CA LEU A 182 19.50 -5.81 24.33
C LEU A 182 18.76 -4.75 25.14
N SER A 183 18.22 -3.72 24.48
CA SER A 183 17.29 -2.77 25.11
C SER A 183 15.88 -3.33 25.28
N TYR A 184 15.62 -4.51 24.71
CA TYR A 184 14.33 -5.17 24.66
C TYR A 184 14.41 -6.63 25.11
N LYS A 185 13.27 -7.18 25.51
CA LYS A 185 13.03 -8.58 25.85
C LYS A 185 11.89 -9.10 25.00
N VAL A 186 12.03 -10.32 24.47
CA VAL A 186 11.00 -10.99 23.68
C VAL A 186 10.42 -12.15 24.47
N GLU A 187 9.09 -12.25 24.47
CA GLU A 187 8.34 -13.35 25.07
C GLU A 187 7.39 -13.94 24.04
N VAL A 188 7.32 -15.28 23.97
CA VAL A 188 6.38 -16.00 23.11
C VAL A 188 5.42 -16.80 23.98
N SER A 189 4.12 -16.53 23.84
CA SER A 189 3.08 -17.33 24.48
C SER A 189 2.76 -18.54 23.63
N LYS A 190 2.43 -19.67 24.26
CA LYS A 190 2.25 -20.94 23.56
C LYS A 190 0.84 -21.19 23.01
N GLN A 191 -0.19 -20.84 23.77
CA GLN A 191 -1.57 -21.31 23.58
C GLN A 191 -2.60 -20.21 23.95
N PRO A 192 -3.10 -19.42 22.97
CA PRO A 192 -2.62 -19.34 21.59
C PRO A 192 -1.25 -18.66 21.50
N PHE A 193 -0.62 -18.78 20.33
CA PHE A 193 0.58 -18.07 19.95
C PHE A 193 0.38 -16.56 20.07
N SER A 194 1.32 -15.90 20.74
CA SER A 194 1.53 -14.46 20.61
C SER A 194 2.99 -14.14 20.83
N ILE A 195 3.45 -13.03 20.25
CA ILE A 195 4.78 -12.50 20.46
C ILE A 195 4.66 -11.13 21.13
N LYS A 196 5.51 -10.91 22.14
CA LYS A 196 5.55 -9.68 22.92
C LYS A 196 6.97 -9.14 23.00
N VAL A 197 7.15 -7.87 22.66
CA VAL A 197 8.42 -7.13 22.78
C VAL A 197 8.27 -6.08 23.88
N THR A 198 9.14 -6.16 24.88
CA THR A 198 9.09 -5.32 26.08
C THR A 198 10.41 -4.56 26.22
N ARG A 199 10.33 -3.25 26.49
CA ARG A 199 11.50 -2.43 26.82
C ARG A 199 12.08 -2.86 28.18
N GLN A 200 13.37 -3.19 28.23
CA GLN A 200 13.98 -3.73 29.46
C GLN A 200 14.11 -2.69 30.59
N SER A 201 14.35 -1.42 30.25
CA SER A 201 14.63 -0.39 31.26
C SER A 201 13.45 -0.10 32.19
N ASN A 202 12.21 -0.24 31.72
CA ASN A 202 11.00 0.10 32.46
C ASN A 202 9.90 -0.99 32.38
N ASN A 203 10.17 -2.13 31.73
CA ASN A 203 9.22 -3.20 31.47
C ASN A 203 7.95 -2.77 30.70
N ARG A 204 8.03 -1.69 29.92
CA ARG A 204 6.92 -1.25 29.05
C ARG A 204 6.76 -2.23 27.89
N VAL A 205 5.56 -2.78 27.72
CA VAL A 205 5.20 -3.59 26.56
C VAL A 205 5.01 -2.66 25.35
N LEU A 206 5.74 -2.93 24.27
CA LEU A 206 5.77 -2.09 23.06
C LEU A 206 4.95 -2.71 21.93
N PHE A 207 5.19 -4.00 21.72
CA PHE A 207 4.52 -4.82 20.72
C PHE A 207 3.90 -5.99 21.46
N ASP A 208 2.59 -6.18 21.35
CA ASP A 208 1.91 -7.34 21.92
C ASP A 208 0.84 -7.86 20.96
N SER A 209 1.09 -9.02 20.37
CA SER A 209 0.16 -9.61 19.42
C SER A 209 -0.99 -10.38 20.06
N SER A 210 -1.05 -10.48 21.40
CA SER A 210 -2.07 -11.29 22.09
C SER A 210 -3.48 -10.71 22.01
N ILE A 211 -3.64 -9.46 21.55
CA ILE A 211 -4.94 -8.82 21.34
C ILE A 211 -5.76 -9.49 20.23
N GLY A 212 -5.12 -10.17 19.27
CA GLY A 212 -5.78 -10.81 18.14
C GLY A 212 -5.11 -12.10 17.69
N PRO A 213 -5.76 -12.91 16.83
CA PRO A 213 -5.15 -14.11 16.29
C PRO A 213 -4.12 -13.77 15.21
N LEU A 214 -3.08 -14.60 15.10
CA LEU A 214 -2.33 -14.74 13.85
C LEU A 214 -3.22 -15.47 12.84
N LEU A 215 -3.47 -14.87 11.68
CA LEU A 215 -4.05 -15.57 10.53
C LEU A 215 -3.02 -15.66 9.43
N PHE A 216 -2.86 -16.84 8.85
CA PHE A 216 -1.85 -17.09 7.81
C PHE A 216 -2.43 -18.03 6.76
N ALA A 217 -2.98 -17.43 5.70
CA ALA A 217 -3.46 -18.11 4.51
C ALA A 217 -2.70 -17.60 3.28
N ASP A 218 -2.82 -18.32 2.17
CA ASP A 218 -2.07 -18.01 0.94
C ASP A 218 -2.28 -16.57 0.45
N GLN A 219 -3.50 -16.05 0.54
CA GLN A 219 -3.87 -14.68 0.16
C GLN A 219 -4.56 -13.89 1.29
N PHE A 220 -4.30 -14.25 2.55
CA PHE A 220 -4.75 -13.46 3.69
C PHE A 220 -3.85 -13.69 4.92
N LEU A 221 -3.07 -12.68 5.27
CA LEU A 221 -2.20 -12.67 6.44
C LEU A 221 -2.66 -11.56 7.37
N GLN A 222 -2.79 -11.85 8.66
CA GLN A 222 -3.21 -10.86 9.65
C GLN A 222 -2.43 -10.99 10.95
N LEU A 223 -1.96 -9.86 11.47
CA LEU A 223 -1.40 -9.74 12.81
C LEU A 223 -1.82 -8.41 13.43
N SER A 224 -2.32 -8.47 14.66
CA SER A 224 -2.67 -7.29 15.46
C SER A 224 -1.60 -7.02 16.50
N ILE A 225 -1.47 -5.76 16.92
CA ILE A 225 -0.47 -5.26 17.86
C ILE A 225 -1.15 -4.29 18.82
N LEU A 226 -1.20 -4.62 20.10
CA LEU A 226 -1.57 -3.67 21.14
C LEU A 226 -0.40 -2.72 21.41
N LEU A 227 -0.69 -1.42 21.49
CA LEU A 227 0.31 -0.36 21.64
C LEU A 227 0.28 0.26 23.05
N PRO A 228 1.43 0.76 23.55
CA PRO A 228 1.50 1.41 24.86
C PRO A 228 0.88 2.81 24.89
N SER A 229 0.66 3.45 23.75
CA SER A 229 0.13 4.81 23.65
C SER A 229 -0.62 5.03 22.32
N ALA A 230 -1.45 6.07 22.29
CA ALA A 230 -2.15 6.53 21.08
C ALA A 230 -1.35 7.57 20.27
N ASN A 231 -0.08 7.83 20.63
CA ASN A 231 0.78 8.77 19.91
C ASN A 231 1.50 8.04 18.77
N VAL A 232 0.75 7.74 17.70
CA VAL A 232 1.20 6.99 16.54
C VAL A 232 1.35 7.91 15.33
N TYR A 233 2.42 7.74 14.55
CA TYR A 233 2.81 8.57 13.41
C TYR A 233 3.37 7.69 12.28
N GLY A 234 3.19 8.03 11.02
CA GLY A 234 3.68 7.25 9.87
C GLY A 234 2.55 6.58 9.10
N LEU A 235 2.83 5.42 8.49
CA LEU A 235 2.06 4.83 7.40
C LEU A 235 2.04 5.74 6.15
N GLY A 236 1.86 5.15 4.97
CA GLY A 236 1.79 5.93 3.75
C GLY A 236 1.63 5.09 2.48
N GLU A 237 1.32 5.72 1.36
CA GLU A 237 1.06 7.17 1.21
C GLU A 237 -0.43 7.49 1.27
N HIS A 238 -0.82 8.48 2.09
CA HIS A 238 -2.21 8.89 2.28
C HIS A 238 -2.30 10.37 2.65
N VAL A 239 -3.48 10.99 2.46
CA VAL A 239 -3.82 12.27 3.10
C VAL A 239 -4.43 12.01 4.47
N HIS A 240 -3.61 11.92 5.52
CA HIS A 240 -4.11 11.67 6.89
C HIS A 240 -4.89 12.85 7.50
N GLN A 241 -4.76 14.07 6.93
CA GLN A 241 -5.28 15.35 7.45
C GLN A 241 -4.69 15.81 8.79
N GLN A 242 -4.19 14.89 9.61
CA GLN A 242 -3.48 15.14 10.86
C GLN A 242 -2.23 14.25 10.95
N TYR A 243 -1.18 14.76 11.59
CA TYR A 243 0.08 14.02 11.68
C TYR A 243 0.04 12.87 12.71
N ARG A 244 -0.54 13.13 13.89
CA ARG A 244 -0.82 12.06 14.86
C ARG A 244 -2.05 11.29 14.40
N HIS A 245 -1.98 9.98 14.31
CA HIS A 245 -3.11 9.15 13.88
C HIS A 245 -4.37 9.34 14.73
N ASP A 246 -5.52 9.37 14.05
CA ASP A 246 -6.82 9.18 14.71
C ASP A 246 -7.02 7.69 14.93
N MET A 247 -6.87 7.24 16.18
CA MET A 247 -7.01 5.83 16.56
C MET A 247 -8.47 5.36 16.55
N ASN A 248 -9.44 6.18 16.15
CA ASN A 248 -10.86 5.83 16.16
C ASN A 248 -11.29 5.04 14.92
N TRP A 249 -10.97 3.75 14.90
CA TRP A 249 -11.43 2.77 13.91
C TRP A 249 -11.23 3.23 12.46
N LYS A 250 -9.97 3.55 12.11
CA LYS A 250 -9.59 3.94 10.75
C LYS A 250 -8.91 2.77 10.04
N THR A 251 -9.15 2.66 8.74
CA THR A 251 -8.49 1.70 7.85
C THR A 251 -7.75 2.47 6.76
N TRP A 252 -6.45 2.22 6.67
CA TRP A 252 -5.53 2.81 5.71
C TRP A 252 -5.04 1.73 4.73
N PRO A 253 -5.67 1.57 3.55
CA PRO A 253 -5.16 0.70 2.50
C PRO A 253 -3.80 1.20 1.97
N ILE A 254 -2.90 0.29 1.64
CA ILE A 254 -1.56 0.55 1.12
C ILE A 254 -1.38 -0.31 -0.12
N PHE A 255 -1.42 0.34 -1.28
CA PHE A 255 -1.12 -0.22 -2.59
C PHE A 255 -0.88 0.95 -3.54
N ALA A 256 0.30 0.98 -4.18
CA ALA A 256 0.71 2.08 -5.06
C ALA A 256 -0.36 2.33 -6.13
N ARG A 257 -0.87 3.56 -6.21
CA ARG A 257 -1.98 3.95 -7.09
C ARG A 257 -1.91 5.42 -7.46
N ASP A 258 -1.90 5.68 -8.75
CA ASP A 258 -2.12 7.02 -9.29
C ASP A 258 -3.54 7.47 -8.96
N ALA A 259 -3.60 8.49 -8.12
CA ALA A 259 -4.84 9.13 -7.75
C ALA A 259 -4.59 10.52 -7.19
N PHE A 260 -5.57 11.40 -7.33
CA PHE A 260 -5.50 12.73 -6.76
C PHE A 260 -5.55 12.69 -5.22
N PRO A 261 -4.65 13.41 -4.51
CA PRO A 261 -4.59 13.39 -3.06
C PRO A 261 -5.74 14.23 -2.49
N ASN A 262 -6.80 13.54 -2.05
CA ASN A 262 -7.96 14.14 -1.38
C ASN A 262 -8.43 13.24 -0.23
N GLU A 263 -9.51 13.65 0.46
CA GLU A 263 -10.01 12.93 1.63
C GLU A 263 -10.72 11.61 1.31
N ASP A 264 -11.22 11.45 0.08
CA ASP A 264 -12.02 10.30 -0.35
C ASP A 264 -11.14 9.15 -0.86
N VAL A 265 -9.98 9.47 -1.44
CA VAL A 265 -9.02 8.49 -1.92
C VAL A 265 -8.08 8.10 -0.79
N LYS A 266 -8.02 6.81 -0.49
CA LYS A 266 -7.22 6.32 0.62
C LYS A 266 -5.79 6.00 0.21
N ASN A 267 -5.55 5.00 -0.66
CA ASN A 267 -4.21 4.66 -1.13
C ASN A 267 -3.76 5.55 -2.30
N LEU A 268 -2.51 6.02 -2.24
CA LEU A 268 -1.86 6.89 -3.22
C LEU A 268 -0.59 6.23 -3.78
N TYR A 269 0.40 7.02 -4.17
CA TYR A 269 1.56 6.62 -4.97
C TYR A 269 2.51 5.66 -4.22
N GLY A 270 2.88 5.99 -2.99
CA GLY A 270 3.84 5.23 -2.21
C GLY A 270 3.27 4.09 -1.35
N THR A 271 4.13 3.14 -0.99
CA THR A 271 3.84 2.02 -0.08
C THR A 271 4.75 2.03 1.16
N GLN A 272 4.30 2.69 2.22
CA GLN A 272 5.08 2.91 3.45
C GLN A 272 4.37 2.26 4.66
N THR A 273 4.93 1.17 5.17
CA THR A 273 4.33 0.41 6.29
C THR A 273 4.84 0.83 7.67
N PHE A 274 5.91 1.64 7.72
CA PHE A 274 6.54 2.07 8.95
C PHE A 274 5.64 3.00 9.75
N PHE A 275 5.51 2.73 11.05
CA PHE A 275 4.99 3.71 12.00
C PHE A 275 5.89 3.84 13.22
N LEU A 276 5.82 5.00 13.86
CA LEU A 276 6.49 5.36 15.11
C LEU A 276 5.43 5.57 16.20
N CYS A 277 5.71 5.06 17.39
CA CYS A 277 4.90 5.29 18.58
C CYS A 277 5.75 5.94 19.68
N LEU A 278 5.32 7.13 20.13
CA LEU A 278 5.90 7.81 21.29
C LEU A 278 5.25 7.25 22.56
N GLU A 279 6.01 6.54 23.38
CA GLU A 279 5.47 5.78 24.53
C GLU A 279 4.90 6.73 25.59
N ASP A 280 5.68 7.75 25.98
CA ASP A 280 5.31 8.72 26.99
C ASP A 280 6.18 10.00 26.90
N ALA A 281 5.99 10.92 27.84
CA ALA A 281 6.66 12.23 27.86
C ALA A 281 8.18 12.16 28.14
N SER A 282 8.74 11.01 28.51
CA SER A 282 10.20 10.85 28.65
C SER A 282 10.93 10.89 27.30
N GLY A 283 10.20 10.74 26.19
CA GLY A 283 10.74 10.69 24.83
C GLY A 283 11.02 9.27 24.35
N LEU A 284 10.93 8.26 25.22
CA LEU A 284 11.06 6.85 24.82
C LEU A 284 10.04 6.52 23.72
N SER A 285 10.54 5.96 22.63
CA SER A 285 9.74 5.65 21.45
C SER A 285 10.16 4.32 20.87
N PHE A 286 9.26 3.73 20.11
CA PHE A 286 9.59 2.59 19.25
C PHE A 286 8.94 2.74 17.88
N GLY A 287 9.39 1.96 16.91
CA GLY A 287 8.81 1.90 15.58
C GLY A 287 8.61 0.47 15.14
N VAL A 288 7.68 0.27 14.20
CA VAL A 288 7.39 -1.02 13.58
C VAL A 288 7.42 -0.84 12.08
N PHE A 289 8.10 -1.74 11.38
CA PHE A 289 8.13 -1.82 9.93
C PHE A 289 7.75 -3.24 9.50
N LEU A 290 6.87 -3.34 8.49
CA LEU A 290 6.51 -4.61 7.86
C LEU A 290 7.12 -4.64 6.45
N MET A 291 8.05 -5.56 6.23
CA MET A 291 8.67 -5.83 4.94
C MET A 291 7.72 -6.71 4.09
N ASN A 292 6.70 -6.09 3.52
CA ASN A 292 5.77 -6.73 2.59
C ASN A 292 5.28 -5.72 1.55
N SER A 293 5.28 -6.09 0.27
CA SER A 293 4.90 -5.24 -0.86
C SER A 293 3.57 -5.63 -1.51
N ASN A 294 2.85 -6.63 -0.98
CA ASN A 294 1.52 -6.99 -1.45
C ASN A 294 0.52 -5.94 -1.00
N ALA A 295 -0.62 -5.83 -1.70
CA ALA A 295 -1.71 -4.97 -1.25
C ALA A 295 -2.11 -5.33 0.18
N MET A 296 -2.30 -4.30 0.99
CA MET A 296 -2.66 -4.47 2.39
C MET A 296 -3.54 -3.33 2.86
N ASP A 297 -4.10 -3.48 4.05
CA ASP A 297 -4.56 -2.36 4.82
C ASP A 297 -4.03 -2.43 6.26
N VAL A 298 -4.02 -1.27 6.89
CA VAL A 298 -3.65 -1.11 8.29
C VAL A 298 -4.84 -0.50 9.04
N VAL A 299 -5.38 -1.25 10.00
CA VAL A 299 -6.48 -0.79 10.85
C VAL A 299 -5.92 -0.25 12.16
N VAL A 300 -6.30 0.98 12.52
CA VAL A 300 -6.02 1.56 13.83
C VAL A 300 -7.31 1.64 14.65
N GLN A 301 -7.24 1.23 15.91
CA GLN A 301 -8.40 1.20 16.82
C GLN A 301 -8.07 1.75 18.21
N PRO A 302 -9.08 2.12 19.03
CA PRO A 302 -8.86 2.90 20.27
C PRO A 302 -8.18 2.17 21.43
N ALA A 303 -7.96 0.84 21.34
CA ALA A 303 -7.39 0.02 22.41
C ALA A 303 -6.17 0.65 23.14
N PRO A 304 -5.21 1.37 22.52
CA PRO A 304 -4.88 1.57 21.09
C PRO A 304 -4.20 0.34 20.45
N ALA A 305 -4.58 -0.01 19.23
CA ALA A 305 -3.98 -1.14 18.52
C ALA A 305 -3.91 -0.91 17.01
N VAL A 306 -2.99 -1.64 16.37
CA VAL A 306 -2.76 -1.67 14.92
C VAL A 306 -2.98 -3.10 14.43
N THR A 307 -3.71 -3.30 13.34
CA THR A 307 -3.84 -4.60 12.67
C THR A 307 -3.41 -4.47 11.22
N TYR A 308 -2.43 -5.27 10.80
CA TYR A 308 -2.07 -5.43 9.39
C TYR A 308 -2.92 -6.54 8.77
N ARG A 309 -3.52 -6.30 7.61
CA ARG A 309 -4.19 -7.32 6.77
C ARG A 309 -3.58 -7.27 5.38
N VAL A 310 -2.92 -8.35 4.96
CA VAL A 310 -2.11 -8.39 3.73
C VAL A 310 -2.55 -9.56 2.85
N ILE A 311 -2.60 -9.38 1.52
CA ILE A 311 -3.12 -10.41 0.59
C ILE A 311 -2.05 -11.35 0.01
N GLY A 312 -0.84 -11.39 0.56
CA GLY A 312 0.21 -12.26 0.04
C GLY A 312 1.56 -12.08 0.73
N GLY A 313 2.58 -12.79 0.23
CA GLY A 313 3.92 -12.77 0.80
C GLY A 313 3.99 -13.41 2.19
N ILE A 314 4.81 -12.82 3.08
CA ILE A 314 5.03 -13.27 4.46
C ILE A 314 4.82 -12.11 5.45
N LEU A 315 4.77 -12.41 6.75
CA LEU A 315 4.81 -11.37 7.79
C LEU A 315 6.24 -11.23 8.29
N ASP A 316 6.99 -10.29 7.75
CA ASP A 316 8.38 -9.96 8.11
C ASP A 316 8.42 -8.60 8.82
N PHE A 317 8.59 -8.63 10.15
CA PHE A 317 8.50 -7.47 11.01
C PHE A 317 9.84 -7.08 11.62
N TYR A 318 10.07 -5.77 11.65
CA TYR A 318 11.15 -5.14 12.41
C TYR A 318 10.56 -4.23 13.49
N VAL A 319 11.09 -4.33 14.71
CA VAL A 319 10.75 -3.49 15.85
C VAL A 319 12.00 -2.72 16.28
N PHE A 320 11.92 -1.40 16.25
CA PHE A 320 13.03 -0.49 16.57
C PHE A 320 12.76 0.23 17.88
N LEU A 321 13.76 0.32 18.76
CA LEU A 321 13.67 1.05 20.03
C LEU A 321 14.60 2.25 20.03
N GLY A 322 14.10 3.40 20.47
CA GLY A 322 14.90 4.61 20.66
C GLY A 322 14.61 5.25 22.01
N ASN A 323 15.51 6.09 22.49
CA ASN A 323 15.27 6.96 23.64
C ASN A 323 14.58 8.29 23.25
N THR A 324 14.45 8.54 21.94
CA THR A 324 13.76 9.68 21.34
C THR A 324 13.07 9.23 20.05
N PRO A 325 12.04 9.94 19.54
CA PRO A 325 11.48 9.68 18.21
C PRO A 325 12.54 9.69 17.10
N GLU A 326 13.48 10.65 17.13
CA GLU A 326 14.58 10.74 16.16
C GLU A 326 15.45 9.49 16.12
N GLN A 327 15.76 8.89 17.27
CA GLN A 327 16.54 7.65 17.31
C GLN A 327 15.80 6.48 16.68
N VAL A 328 14.47 6.42 16.79
CA VAL A 328 13.67 5.39 16.11
C VAL A 328 13.77 5.57 14.59
N VAL A 329 13.67 6.80 14.09
CA VAL A 329 13.85 7.10 12.66
C VAL A 329 15.26 6.72 12.20
N GLN A 330 16.29 7.01 13.01
CA GLN A 330 17.67 6.63 12.70
C GLN A 330 17.85 5.10 12.62
N GLU A 331 17.25 4.34 13.53
CA GLU A 331 17.31 2.86 13.52
C GLU A 331 16.55 2.26 12.32
N TYR A 332 15.42 2.86 11.94
CA TYR A 332 14.69 2.49 10.72
C TYR A 332 15.50 2.75 9.45
N LEU A 333 16.07 3.96 9.31
CA LEU A 333 16.89 4.33 8.15
C LEU A 333 18.23 3.59 8.10
N GLU A 334 18.76 3.14 9.24
CA GLU A 334 19.92 2.25 9.28
C GLU A 334 19.59 0.85 8.71
N LEU A 335 18.33 0.40 8.83
CA LEU A 335 17.89 -0.86 8.22
C LEU A 335 17.64 -0.70 6.72
N ILE A 336 16.80 0.25 6.31
CA ILE A 336 16.28 0.32 4.94
C ILE A 336 17.15 1.14 3.98
N GLY A 337 18.18 1.79 4.49
CA GLY A 337 19.03 2.69 3.73
C GLY A 337 18.76 4.16 4.06
N ARG A 338 19.83 4.89 4.35
CA ARG A 338 19.76 6.33 4.64
C ARG A 338 19.50 7.11 3.35
N PRO A 339 18.82 8.26 3.44
CA PRO A 339 18.57 9.09 2.28
C PRO A 339 19.88 9.50 1.60
N VAL A 340 19.87 9.54 0.27
CA VAL A 340 20.98 10.09 -0.50
C VAL A 340 21.18 11.57 -0.15
N LEU A 341 22.44 12.01 -0.12
CA LEU A 341 22.74 13.43 0.03
C LEU A 341 22.31 14.14 -1.27
N PRO A 342 21.33 15.07 -1.25
CA PRO A 342 20.93 15.78 -2.45
C PRO A 342 22.08 16.65 -2.96
N THR A 343 22.12 16.90 -4.26
CA THR A 343 22.97 17.94 -4.83
C THR A 343 22.57 19.29 -4.23
N TYR A 344 23.54 20.18 -4.00
CA TYR A 344 23.27 21.45 -3.32
C TYR A 344 22.23 22.31 -4.06
N TRP A 345 22.23 22.29 -5.39
CA TRP A 345 21.28 23.04 -6.22
C TRP A 345 19.83 22.53 -6.08
N ALA A 346 19.62 21.27 -5.71
CA ALA A 346 18.29 20.70 -5.51
C ALA A 346 17.59 21.23 -4.23
N LEU A 347 18.32 21.96 -3.37
CA LEU A 347 17.77 22.69 -2.24
C LEU A 347 17.27 24.10 -2.64
N GLY A 348 17.59 24.55 -3.86
CA GLY A 348 17.11 25.79 -4.43
C GLY A 348 15.62 25.73 -4.78
N PHE A 349 15.06 26.86 -5.19
CA PHE A 349 13.67 26.89 -5.65
C PHE A 349 13.53 26.28 -7.04
N HIS A 350 12.52 25.43 -7.20
CA HIS A 350 12.16 24.77 -8.46
C HIS A 350 10.88 25.39 -9.01
N LEU A 351 10.82 25.63 -10.31
CA LEU A 351 9.60 26.09 -11.00
C LEU A 351 9.20 25.06 -12.05
N SER A 352 7.91 24.74 -12.06
CA SER A 352 7.33 23.74 -12.94
C SER A 352 5.87 24.11 -13.25
N ARG A 353 5.35 23.54 -14.33
CA ARG A 353 3.93 23.31 -14.56
C ARG A 353 3.78 22.25 -15.63
N TYR A 354 2.64 21.57 -15.60
CA TYR A 354 2.17 20.83 -16.75
C TYR A 354 1.74 21.80 -17.85
N ASP A 355 2.22 21.54 -19.07
CA ASP A 355 1.80 22.16 -20.31
C ASP A 355 2.12 23.65 -20.38
N TYR A 356 3.38 23.98 -20.66
CA TYR A 356 3.76 25.32 -21.12
C TYR A 356 3.31 25.56 -22.57
N GLU A 357 2.92 24.51 -23.30
CA GLU A 357 2.53 24.47 -24.72
C GLU A 357 3.69 24.69 -25.71
N SER A 358 4.67 25.54 -25.38
CA SER A 358 5.83 25.83 -26.23
C SER A 358 7.04 26.33 -25.44
N LEU A 359 8.22 26.23 -26.06
CA LEU A 359 9.46 26.75 -25.49
C LEU A 359 9.45 28.27 -25.31
N ASP A 360 8.76 29.02 -26.17
CA ASP A 360 8.65 30.47 -26.04
C ASP A 360 7.87 30.85 -24.77
N ASN A 361 6.78 30.14 -24.47
CA ASN A 361 6.02 30.32 -23.23
C ASN A 361 6.87 29.97 -22.00
N MET A 362 7.63 28.86 -22.05
CA MET A 362 8.55 28.47 -20.97
C MET A 362 9.62 29.55 -20.73
N LYS A 363 10.24 30.06 -21.80
CA LYS A 363 11.21 31.18 -21.74
C LYS A 363 10.61 32.43 -21.13
N GLU A 364 9.39 32.81 -21.52
CA GLU A 364 8.72 33.98 -20.96
C GLU A 364 8.54 33.85 -19.44
N VAL A 365 8.18 32.66 -18.96
CA VAL A 365 8.06 32.36 -17.53
C VAL A 365 9.41 32.46 -16.83
N VAL A 366 10.46 31.90 -17.42
CA VAL A 366 11.82 31.95 -16.85
C VAL A 366 12.29 33.40 -16.75
N GLU A 367 12.22 34.15 -17.84
CA GLU A 367 12.74 35.51 -17.91
C GLU A 367 12.03 36.47 -16.96
N ARG A 368 10.69 36.39 -16.83
CA ARG A 368 9.97 37.27 -15.90
C ARG A 368 10.30 36.98 -14.43
N ASN A 369 10.54 35.72 -14.06
CA ASN A 369 10.96 35.36 -12.69
C ASN A 369 12.41 35.81 -12.41
N ARG A 370 13.30 35.64 -13.39
CA ARG A 370 14.68 36.16 -13.32
C ARG A 370 14.70 37.68 -13.20
N ALA A 371 13.91 38.39 -14.02
CA ALA A 371 13.78 39.85 -13.97
C ALA A 371 13.22 40.36 -12.64
N ALA A 372 12.37 39.57 -11.97
CA ALA A 372 11.87 39.86 -10.63
C ALA A 372 12.91 39.63 -9.51
N GLY A 373 14.07 39.04 -9.83
CA GLY A 373 15.11 38.71 -8.85
C GLY A 373 14.74 37.56 -7.92
N LEU A 374 13.85 36.65 -8.36
CA LEU A 374 13.48 35.47 -7.58
C LEU A 374 14.69 34.51 -7.48
N PRO A 375 15.09 34.06 -6.28
CA PRO A 375 16.06 32.97 -6.15
C PRO A 375 15.46 31.71 -6.79
N TYR A 376 16.07 31.24 -7.88
CA TYR A 376 15.47 30.26 -8.77
C TYR A 376 16.53 29.40 -9.47
N ASP A 377 16.74 28.19 -8.97
CA ASP A 377 17.81 27.30 -9.43
C ASP A 377 17.38 26.37 -10.56
N VAL A 378 16.12 25.88 -10.58
CA VAL A 378 15.76 24.70 -11.41
C VAL A 378 14.46 24.88 -12.19
N GLN A 379 14.56 24.91 -13.52
CA GLN A 379 13.40 24.78 -14.41
C GLN A 379 13.08 23.31 -14.66
N HIS A 380 11.81 22.94 -14.52
CA HIS A 380 11.32 21.62 -14.89
C HIS A 380 10.63 21.67 -16.26
N ALA A 381 10.83 20.67 -17.09
CA ALA A 381 10.10 20.48 -18.33
C ALA A 381 9.22 19.23 -18.21
N ASP A 382 7.91 19.44 -18.28
CA ASP A 382 6.88 18.39 -18.25
C ASP A 382 6.67 17.81 -19.67
N ILE A 383 5.79 16.83 -19.85
CA ILE A 383 5.65 15.99 -21.05
C ILE A 383 5.36 16.77 -22.34
N ASP A 384 4.99 18.05 -22.27
CA ASP A 384 4.81 18.92 -23.43
C ASP A 384 6.12 19.25 -24.15
N TYR A 385 7.29 19.06 -23.51
CA TYR A 385 8.57 19.17 -24.23
C TYR A 385 8.77 18.04 -25.26
N MET A 386 8.15 16.88 -25.04
CA MET A 386 8.36 15.65 -25.82
C MET A 386 7.61 15.68 -27.16
N ASP A 387 8.13 15.02 -28.19
CA ASP A 387 7.38 14.80 -29.44
C ASP A 387 6.26 13.77 -29.18
N GLN A 388 5.01 14.26 -29.21
CA GLN A 388 3.82 13.45 -28.94
C GLN A 388 3.89 12.70 -27.61
N ARG A 389 4.47 13.33 -26.58
CA ARG A 389 4.59 12.77 -25.21
C ARG A 389 5.38 11.45 -25.15
N LYS A 390 6.33 11.26 -26.06
CA LYS A 390 7.22 10.09 -26.09
C LYS A 390 8.55 10.41 -25.43
N ASP A 391 8.97 9.58 -24.48
CA ASP A 391 10.28 9.71 -23.83
C ASP A 391 11.44 9.79 -24.83
N PHE A 392 12.52 10.43 -24.38
CA PHE A 392 13.78 10.56 -25.13
C PHE A 392 13.63 11.27 -26.49
N THR A 393 12.61 12.13 -26.61
CA THR A 393 12.39 13.01 -27.75
C THR A 393 12.11 14.43 -27.27
N TYR A 394 12.19 15.42 -28.16
CA TYR A 394 11.58 16.73 -27.92
C TYR A 394 10.85 17.21 -29.18
N ASP A 395 9.79 18.00 -29.00
CA ASP A 395 8.98 18.52 -30.11
C ASP A 395 9.81 19.50 -30.96
N SER A 396 10.16 19.08 -32.17
CA SER A 396 10.99 19.89 -33.09
C SER A 396 10.31 21.17 -33.62
N VAL A 397 9.00 21.35 -33.37
CA VAL A 397 8.21 22.52 -33.74
C VAL A 397 7.99 23.43 -32.53
N ASN A 398 7.29 22.94 -31.50
CA ASN A 398 6.91 23.75 -30.33
C ASN A 398 8.10 23.97 -29.38
N TYR A 399 9.05 23.04 -29.37
CA TYR A 399 10.28 23.09 -28.58
C TYR A 399 11.52 23.24 -29.47
N LYS A 400 11.36 23.89 -30.63
CA LYS A 400 12.47 24.20 -31.52
C LYS A 400 13.51 25.07 -30.81
N GLY A 401 14.74 24.59 -30.76
CA GLY A 401 15.85 25.27 -30.10
C GLY A 401 15.95 25.00 -28.59
N PHE A 402 15.37 23.87 -28.14
CA PHE A 402 15.45 23.45 -26.75
C PHE A 402 16.90 23.28 -26.24
N PRO A 403 17.85 22.68 -26.99
CA PRO A 403 19.24 22.58 -26.55
C PRO A 403 19.91 23.95 -26.31
N GLU A 404 19.57 24.97 -27.11
CA GLU A 404 20.07 26.33 -26.93
C GLU A 404 19.51 26.97 -25.66
N PHE A 405 18.24 26.71 -25.33
CA PHE A 405 17.64 27.17 -24.09
C PHE A 405 18.28 26.51 -22.85
N VAL A 406 18.63 25.23 -22.92
CA VAL A 406 19.37 24.57 -21.81
C VAL A 406 20.70 25.26 -21.55
N LYS A 407 21.43 25.61 -22.62
CA LYS A 407 22.69 26.39 -22.50
C LYS A 407 22.44 27.77 -21.89
N GLU A 408 21.31 28.41 -22.19
CA GLU A 408 20.91 29.67 -21.57
C GLU A 408 20.68 29.51 -20.06
N LEU A 409 19.96 28.46 -19.62
CA LEU A 409 19.80 28.14 -18.20
C LEU A 409 21.17 27.96 -17.52
N HIS A 410 22.06 27.14 -18.10
CA HIS A 410 23.38 26.89 -17.54
C HIS A 410 24.26 28.14 -17.46
N ASN A 411 24.22 29.00 -18.48
CA ASN A 411 24.94 30.29 -18.47
C ASN A 411 24.47 31.23 -17.35
N ASN A 412 23.23 31.05 -16.89
CA ASN A 412 22.65 31.77 -15.77
C ASN A 412 22.81 31.05 -14.43
N GLY A 413 23.56 29.95 -14.40
CA GLY A 413 23.79 29.14 -13.19
C GLY A 413 22.60 28.27 -12.80
N GLN A 414 21.58 28.16 -13.66
CA GLN A 414 20.38 27.36 -13.42
C GLN A 414 20.54 25.94 -13.96
N LYS A 415 19.53 25.11 -13.68
CA LYS A 415 19.47 23.68 -13.98
C LYS A 415 18.18 23.34 -14.71
N LEU A 416 18.25 22.32 -15.57
CA LEU A 416 17.08 21.71 -16.19
C LEU A 416 16.81 20.34 -15.56
N VAL A 417 15.59 20.13 -15.10
CA VAL A 417 15.05 18.79 -14.79
C VAL A 417 14.01 18.44 -15.85
N ILE A 418 14.08 17.23 -16.40
CA ILE A 418 13.08 16.73 -17.35
C ILE A 418 12.23 15.64 -16.68
N ILE A 419 10.94 15.64 -16.97
CA ILE A 419 10.09 14.48 -16.66
C ILE A 419 10.43 13.32 -17.60
N VAL A 420 10.40 12.09 -17.10
CA VAL A 420 10.48 10.87 -17.91
C VAL A 420 9.51 9.85 -17.34
N ASP A 421 8.63 9.32 -18.19
CA ASP A 421 7.65 8.32 -17.79
C ASP A 421 8.23 6.91 -17.97
N PRO A 422 7.73 5.88 -17.26
CA PRO A 422 8.19 4.52 -17.48
C PRO A 422 7.64 3.93 -18.78
N ALA A 423 6.45 4.35 -19.23
CA ALA A 423 5.71 3.65 -20.27
C ALA A 423 6.16 4.05 -21.68
N ILE A 424 6.69 3.08 -22.44
CA ILE A 424 7.27 3.33 -23.75
C ILE A 424 6.25 3.07 -24.86
N SER A 425 5.99 4.07 -25.69
CA SER A 425 5.13 3.95 -26.87
C SER A 425 5.55 2.75 -27.73
N ASN A 426 4.61 1.86 -28.05
CA ASN A 426 4.88 0.72 -28.94
C ASN A 426 4.67 1.04 -30.43
N ASN A 427 4.38 2.29 -30.76
CA ASN A 427 4.20 2.76 -32.13
C ASN A 427 5.55 3.04 -32.80
N SER A 428 6.14 1.99 -33.39
CA SER A 428 7.36 2.03 -34.20
C SER A 428 7.15 1.33 -35.54
N SER A 429 7.69 1.90 -36.62
CA SER A 429 7.63 1.34 -37.97
C SER A 429 8.88 1.68 -38.77
N THR A 430 9.13 0.99 -39.87
CA THR A 430 10.28 1.28 -40.74
C THR A 430 10.26 2.70 -41.33
N SER A 431 9.08 3.30 -41.53
CA SER A 431 8.92 4.67 -42.02
C SER A 431 9.03 5.73 -40.94
N SER A 432 8.83 5.36 -39.68
CA SER A 432 8.87 6.26 -38.51
C SER A 432 9.32 5.45 -37.30
N PRO A 433 10.62 5.14 -37.19
CA PRO A 433 11.14 4.31 -36.11
C PRO A 433 11.10 5.08 -34.79
N TYR A 434 10.83 4.36 -33.70
CA TYR A 434 10.93 4.88 -32.34
C TYR A 434 12.00 4.10 -31.59
N GLY A 435 13.21 4.66 -31.60
CA GLY A 435 14.43 3.99 -31.13
C GLY A 435 14.36 3.38 -29.73
N PRO A 436 13.82 4.05 -28.69
CA PRO A 436 13.69 3.48 -27.36
C PRO A 436 12.91 2.16 -27.35
N TYR A 437 11.79 2.09 -28.08
CA TYR A 437 11.00 0.87 -28.20
C TYR A 437 11.71 -0.23 -28.98
N ASP A 438 12.36 0.11 -30.10
CA ASP A 438 13.07 -0.89 -30.91
C ASP A 438 14.22 -1.52 -30.11
N ARG A 439 15.05 -0.69 -29.45
CA ARG A 439 16.18 -1.15 -28.62
C ARG A 439 15.73 -1.95 -27.40
N GLY A 440 14.65 -1.54 -26.73
CA GLY A 440 14.10 -2.29 -25.59
C GLY A 440 13.52 -3.65 -26.01
N SER A 441 12.89 -3.69 -27.20
CA SER A 441 12.34 -4.93 -27.77
C SER A 441 13.44 -5.92 -28.17
N ASP A 442 14.54 -5.43 -28.75
CA ASP A 442 15.72 -6.26 -29.06
C ASP A 442 16.31 -6.91 -27.81
N LEU A 443 16.28 -6.19 -26.67
CA LEU A 443 16.79 -6.67 -25.39
C LEU A 443 15.78 -7.49 -24.57
N LYS A 444 14.50 -7.49 -24.97
CA LYS A 444 13.38 -8.18 -24.29
C LYS A 444 13.26 -7.76 -22.82
N ILE A 445 13.22 -6.45 -22.57
CA ILE A 445 13.19 -5.87 -21.21
C ILE A 445 11.79 -5.47 -20.75
N TRP A 446 10.73 -5.87 -21.45
CA TRP A 446 9.36 -5.50 -21.11
C TRP A 446 8.75 -6.42 -20.04
N VAL A 447 7.85 -5.86 -19.23
CA VAL A 447 6.90 -6.64 -18.42
C VAL A 447 6.04 -7.48 -19.36
N ASN A 448 5.96 -8.78 -19.11
CA ASN A 448 5.19 -9.71 -19.92
C ASN A 448 3.80 -9.98 -19.32
N ALA A 449 2.87 -10.35 -20.20
CA ALA A 449 1.61 -10.99 -19.84
C ALA A 449 1.86 -12.35 -19.16
N SER A 450 0.79 -12.98 -18.68
CA SER A 450 0.85 -14.25 -17.92
C SER A 450 1.38 -15.45 -18.71
N ASP A 451 1.54 -15.34 -20.03
CA ASP A 451 2.20 -16.35 -20.86
C ASP A 451 3.74 -16.35 -20.71
N GLY A 452 4.29 -15.32 -20.04
CA GLY A 452 5.70 -15.16 -19.73
C GLY A 452 6.56 -14.68 -20.89
N VAL A 453 5.98 -14.41 -22.07
CA VAL A 453 6.74 -14.12 -23.30
C VAL A 453 6.22 -12.93 -24.11
N THR A 454 4.95 -12.59 -23.98
CA THR A 454 4.33 -11.49 -24.72
C THR A 454 4.34 -10.21 -23.88
N PRO A 455 4.94 -9.10 -24.34
CA PRO A 455 4.88 -7.83 -23.61
C PRO A 455 3.44 -7.40 -23.33
N VAL A 456 3.15 -7.02 -22.09
CA VAL A 456 1.84 -6.46 -21.75
C VAL A 456 1.70 -5.07 -22.37
N VAL A 457 0.53 -4.79 -22.93
CA VAL A 457 0.24 -3.50 -23.57
C VAL A 457 -0.82 -2.76 -22.76
N GLY A 458 -0.46 -1.56 -22.29
CA GLY A 458 -1.35 -0.62 -21.62
C GLY A 458 -1.56 0.64 -22.46
N GLU A 459 -1.97 1.71 -21.79
CA GLU A 459 -2.16 3.03 -22.38
C GLU A 459 -1.72 4.11 -21.38
N VAL A 460 -0.85 5.02 -21.81
CA VAL A 460 -0.41 6.21 -21.05
C VAL A 460 -0.35 7.40 -22.01
N TRP A 461 0.39 8.46 -21.69
CA TRP A 461 0.46 9.71 -22.44
C TRP A 461 0.69 9.60 -23.96
N PRO A 462 1.58 8.72 -24.47
CA PRO A 462 1.78 8.59 -25.92
C PRO A 462 0.82 7.58 -26.60
N GLY A 463 -0.24 7.15 -25.91
CA GLY A 463 -1.17 6.12 -26.37
C GLY A 463 -0.75 4.73 -25.93
N LYS A 464 -0.77 3.74 -26.83
CA LYS A 464 -0.42 2.35 -26.51
C LYS A 464 1.04 2.21 -26.11
N THR A 465 1.27 1.62 -24.95
CA THR A 465 2.60 1.53 -24.34
C THR A 465 2.91 0.11 -23.88
N VAL A 466 4.21 -0.19 -23.83
CA VAL A 466 4.79 -1.32 -23.08
C VAL A 466 5.51 -0.76 -21.85
N PHE A 467 5.70 -1.59 -20.83
CA PHE A 467 6.30 -1.19 -19.57
C PHE A 467 7.66 -1.87 -19.39
N PRO A 468 8.76 -1.13 -19.17
CA PRO A 468 10.05 -1.70 -18.82
C PRO A 468 9.98 -2.47 -17.50
N ASP A 469 10.59 -3.64 -17.45
CA ASP A 469 10.80 -4.42 -16.23
C ASP A 469 12.11 -3.98 -15.56
N TYR A 470 12.03 -2.98 -14.68
CA TYR A 470 13.19 -2.45 -13.97
C TYR A 470 13.84 -3.45 -13.00
N THR A 471 13.20 -4.58 -12.70
CA THR A 471 13.81 -5.65 -11.89
C THR A 471 14.82 -6.49 -12.69
N ASN A 472 14.73 -6.44 -14.02
CA ASN A 472 15.67 -7.06 -14.93
C ASN A 472 16.92 -6.17 -15.07
N PRO A 473 18.15 -6.65 -14.76
CA PRO A 473 19.36 -5.83 -14.84
C PRO A 473 19.64 -5.29 -16.24
N LYS A 474 19.21 -5.99 -17.30
CA LYS A 474 19.35 -5.49 -18.68
C LYS A 474 18.48 -4.27 -18.97
N CYS A 475 17.37 -4.12 -18.25
CA CYS A 475 16.50 -2.95 -18.36
C CYS A 475 17.23 -1.71 -17.84
N ALA A 476 18.00 -1.82 -16.74
CA ALA A 476 18.80 -0.72 -16.23
C ALA A 476 19.88 -0.28 -17.24
N ASP A 477 20.56 -1.23 -17.89
CA ASP A 477 21.54 -0.92 -18.95
C ASP A 477 20.89 -0.20 -20.14
N TRP A 478 19.73 -0.69 -20.59
CA TRP A 478 18.94 -0.05 -21.64
C TRP A 478 18.54 1.38 -21.23
N TRP A 479 17.98 1.55 -20.03
CA TRP A 479 17.51 2.83 -19.52
C TRP A 479 18.63 3.87 -19.40
N ALA A 480 19.79 3.46 -18.88
CA ALA A 480 20.99 4.30 -18.82
C ALA A 480 21.47 4.72 -20.21
N ASN A 481 21.41 3.82 -21.20
CA ASN A 481 21.75 4.12 -22.58
C ASN A 481 20.74 5.09 -23.23
N GLU A 482 19.44 4.94 -22.98
CA GLU A 482 18.41 5.88 -23.47
C GLU A 482 18.65 7.29 -22.92
N PHE A 483 18.93 7.41 -21.62
CA PHE A 483 19.32 8.69 -21.03
C PHE A 483 20.59 9.25 -21.64
N GLN A 484 21.62 8.44 -21.86
CA GLN A 484 22.87 8.89 -22.48
C GLN A 484 22.63 9.43 -23.89
N LEU A 485 21.84 8.73 -24.70
CA LEU A 485 21.50 9.16 -26.06
C LEU A 485 20.71 10.47 -26.08
N PHE A 486 19.78 10.65 -25.12
CA PHE A 486 18.99 11.87 -25.03
C PHE A 486 19.79 13.04 -24.43
N HIS A 487 20.64 12.78 -23.44
CA HIS A 487 21.51 13.79 -22.84
C HIS A 487 22.49 14.40 -23.86
N ASN A 488 22.91 13.62 -24.87
CA ASN A 488 23.73 14.13 -25.97
C ASN A 488 22.99 15.13 -26.88
N GLN A 489 21.66 15.19 -26.80
CA GLN A 489 20.82 16.14 -27.53
C GLN A 489 20.38 17.30 -26.64
N VAL A 490 20.00 17.01 -25.40
CA VAL A 490 19.49 17.96 -24.40
C VAL A 490 20.25 17.72 -23.09
N GLU A 491 21.13 18.64 -22.70
CA GLU A 491 22.01 18.49 -21.52
C GLU A 491 21.27 18.76 -20.19
N PHE A 492 20.28 17.92 -19.83
CA PHE A 492 19.54 18.01 -18.57
C PHE A 492 20.42 17.67 -17.34
N ASP A 493 20.10 18.26 -16.20
CA ASP A 493 20.88 18.14 -14.95
C ASP A 493 20.26 17.18 -13.92
N GLY A 494 18.98 16.83 -14.08
CA GLY A 494 18.26 15.92 -13.23
C GLY A 494 17.04 15.34 -13.93
N ILE A 495 16.47 14.30 -13.31
CA ILE A 495 15.37 13.51 -13.88
C ILE A 495 14.26 13.48 -12.85
N TRP A 496 13.05 13.83 -13.27
CA TRP A 496 11.81 13.59 -12.56
C TRP A 496 11.17 12.35 -13.18
N ILE A 497 11.10 11.25 -12.43
CA ILE A 497 10.36 10.05 -12.85
C ILE A 497 8.91 10.15 -12.36
N ASP A 498 7.94 9.94 -13.23
CA ASP A 498 6.51 10.05 -12.91
C ASP A 498 5.73 8.81 -13.37
N MET A 499 4.45 8.70 -13.00
CA MET A 499 3.52 7.64 -13.43
C MET A 499 3.98 6.20 -13.11
N ASN A 500 4.77 6.04 -12.04
CA ASN A 500 5.59 4.84 -11.78
C ASN A 500 5.08 3.94 -10.65
N GLU A 501 3.79 4.02 -10.31
CA GLU A 501 3.13 3.08 -9.41
C GLU A 501 3.16 1.60 -9.87
N VAL A 502 3.01 1.22 -11.14
CA VAL A 502 2.93 1.95 -12.43
C VAL A 502 1.50 2.32 -12.84
N SER A 503 1.28 3.58 -13.26
CA SER A 503 -0.02 4.06 -13.75
C SER A 503 -0.36 3.52 -15.14
N ASN A 504 -1.65 3.32 -15.39
CA ASN A 504 -2.18 2.84 -16.65
C ASN A 504 -3.59 3.41 -16.84
N PHE A 505 -3.87 4.02 -18.00
CA PHE A 505 -5.17 4.61 -18.30
C PHE A 505 -6.26 3.58 -18.60
N VAL A 506 -5.88 2.31 -18.78
CA VAL A 506 -6.79 1.17 -18.89
C VAL A 506 -6.57 0.19 -17.74
N ASP A 507 -7.65 -0.46 -17.29
CA ASP A 507 -7.58 -1.45 -16.21
C ASP A 507 -6.83 -2.71 -16.67
N GLY A 508 -5.63 -2.89 -16.13
CA GLY A 508 -4.75 -4.04 -16.42
C GLY A 508 -4.04 -3.94 -17.76
N SER A 509 -4.76 -4.16 -18.86
CA SER A 509 -4.21 -4.14 -20.23
C SER A 509 -5.24 -3.70 -21.26
N VAL A 510 -4.81 -3.45 -22.50
CA VAL A 510 -5.72 -3.21 -23.64
C VAL A 510 -6.68 -4.38 -23.93
N SER A 511 -6.46 -5.54 -23.32
CA SER A 511 -7.33 -6.72 -23.39
C SER A 511 -8.01 -7.06 -22.05
N GLY A 512 -7.93 -6.18 -21.05
CA GLY A 512 -8.42 -6.40 -19.69
C GLY A 512 -7.56 -7.40 -18.89
N CYS A 513 -8.16 -8.03 -17.88
CA CYS A 513 -7.55 -9.04 -17.03
C CYS A 513 -8.30 -10.38 -17.11
N SER A 514 -7.57 -11.49 -16.98
CA SER A 514 -8.19 -12.80 -16.85
C SER A 514 -8.88 -12.95 -15.48
N THR A 515 -9.91 -13.78 -15.40
CA THR A 515 -10.52 -14.13 -14.11
C THR A 515 -9.62 -15.15 -13.40
N SER A 516 -8.86 -14.69 -12.41
CA SER A 516 -7.93 -15.49 -11.62
C SER A 516 -7.93 -15.02 -10.16
N HIS A 517 -7.42 -15.85 -9.25
CA HIS A 517 -7.27 -15.48 -7.83
C HIS A 517 -6.26 -14.34 -7.61
N LEU A 518 -5.40 -14.02 -8.58
CA LEU A 518 -4.49 -12.87 -8.51
C LEU A 518 -5.22 -11.57 -8.87
N ASN A 519 -6.01 -11.57 -9.94
CA ASN A 519 -6.76 -10.38 -10.38
C ASN A 519 -8.03 -10.15 -9.55
N TYR A 520 -8.61 -11.21 -8.99
CA TYR A 520 -9.81 -11.18 -8.14
C TYR A 520 -9.53 -12.00 -6.87
N PRO A 521 -8.77 -11.44 -5.91
CA PRO A 521 -8.38 -12.14 -4.70
C PRO A 521 -9.56 -12.39 -3.76
N PRO A 522 -9.47 -13.39 -2.86
CA PRO A 522 -10.54 -13.71 -1.92
C PRO A 522 -10.81 -12.60 -0.87
N PHE A 523 -9.81 -11.74 -0.62
CA PHE A 523 -9.94 -10.52 0.18
C PHE A 523 -9.36 -9.34 -0.61
N THR A 524 -10.04 -8.20 -0.59
CA THR A 524 -9.57 -6.94 -1.20
C THR A 524 -9.54 -5.86 -0.10
N PRO A 525 -8.36 -5.30 0.23
CA PRO A 525 -8.20 -4.29 1.29
C PRO A 525 -8.93 -2.96 1.05
#